data_AF-A0A9E2G2J2-F1
#
_entry.id   AF-A0A9E2G2J2-F1
#
_cell.length_a   1.000
_cell.length_b   1.000
_cell.length_c   1.000
_cell.angle_alpha   90.00
_cell.angle_beta   90.00
_cell.angle_gamma   90.00
#
_symmetry.space_group_name_H-M   'P 1'
#
loop_
_entity.id
_entity.type
_entity.pdbx_description
1 polymer ?
#
loop_
_entity_poly.entity_id
_entity_poly.type
_entity_poly.pdbx_seq_one_letter_code
_entity_poly.pdbx_strand_id
1 'polypeptide(L)'
;MAKYSNQEKISKMAIMLRGLQLPAIQLLLAPRGLDAAEYEEGWTHFETAMGRSLKTIQGASSKNQFNVLLGDLDRWENSQFDVADACLKHRFPAVHAELFENLTKMSGPEVLVSVGTFVTRYDALAARTDETSKSAVALLAKRGITTDSVAGVRALLVSARSMPDAGPAATDAEQLALMDEAVARMWAWYQEWAQTARVAIPSKRLRIHLGISSPNPNKPEEPEVPSVE
;
A
#
# COMPACT_ATOMS: atom_id res chain seq x y z
N MET A 1 11.16 34.50 -16.32
CA MET A 1 12.07 33.44 -15.82
C MET A 1 11.77 32.17 -16.59
N ALA A 2 12.79 31.47 -17.10
CA ALA A 2 12.56 30.22 -17.83
C ALA A 2 11.83 29.22 -16.91
N LYS A 3 10.70 28.67 -17.37
CA LYS A 3 10.00 27.60 -16.66
C LYS A 3 10.83 26.33 -16.79
N TYR A 4 11.43 25.86 -15.70
CA TYR A 4 12.07 24.55 -15.67
C TYR A 4 11.01 23.45 -15.80
N SER A 5 11.24 22.49 -16.70
CA SER A 5 10.50 21.23 -16.77
C SER A 5 10.76 20.40 -15.51
N ASN A 6 9.86 19.45 -15.21
CA ASN A 6 10.03 18.57 -14.05
C ASN A 6 11.32 17.73 -14.15
N GLN A 7 11.70 17.31 -15.36
CA GLN A 7 12.97 16.61 -15.59
C GLN A 7 14.19 17.48 -15.21
N GLU A 8 14.20 18.75 -15.62
CA GLU A 8 15.28 19.67 -15.26
C GLU A 8 15.35 19.93 -13.75
N LYS A 9 14.19 20.04 -13.07
CA LYS A 9 14.14 20.19 -11.61
C LYS A 9 14.75 18.97 -10.90
N ILE A 10 14.39 17.76 -11.34
CA ILE A 10 14.93 16.49 -10.81
C ILE A 10 16.44 16.43 -11.01
N SER A 11 16.93 16.71 -12.23
CA SER A 11 18.37 16.71 -12.51
C SER A 11 19.13 17.71 -11.64
N LYS A 12 18.59 18.92 -11.45
CA LYS A 12 19.20 19.94 -10.59
C LYS A 12 19.24 19.53 -9.12
N MET A 13 18.16 18.93 -8.62
CA MET A 13 18.10 18.43 -7.25
C MET A 13 19.14 17.32 -7.01
N ALA A 14 19.24 16.36 -7.93
CA ALA A 14 20.23 15.28 -7.83
C ALA A 14 21.68 15.81 -7.81
N ILE A 15 21.99 16.81 -8.64
CA ILE A 15 23.32 17.44 -8.66
C ILE A 15 23.58 18.19 -7.35
N MET A 16 22.59 18.92 -6.81
CA MET A 16 22.72 19.62 -5.52
C MET A 16 23.04 18.64 -4.40
N LEU A 17 22.23 17.59 -4.23
CA LEU A 17 22.42 16.58 -3.16
C LEU A 17 23.78 15.89 -3.28
N ARG A 18 24.22 15.56 -4.50
CA ARG A 18 25.55 15.00 -4.75
C ARG A 18 26.66 15.99 -4.39
N GLY A 19 26.50 17.27 -4.73
CA GLY A 19 27.46 18.33 -4.44
C GLY A 19 27.62 18.60 -2.94
N LEU A 20 26.53 18.52 -2.17
CA LEU A 20 26.53 18.70 -0.71
C LEU A 20 27.36 17.65 0.04
N GLN A 21 27.79 16.57 -0.61
CA GLN A 21 28.70 15.58 -0.01
C GLN A 21 30.15 16.08 0.09
N LEU A 22 30.49 17.19 -0.57
CA LEU A 22 31.84 17.75 -0.50
C LEU A 22 32.05 18.48 0.84
N PRO A 23 33.03 18.11 1.67
CA PRO A 23 33.25 18.74 2.99
C PRO A 23 33.47 20.26 2.91
N ALA A 24 34.14 20.72 1.85
CA ALA A 24 34.37 22.15 1.61
C ALA A 24 33.05 22.94 1.43
N ILE A 25 32.04 22.31 0.83
CA ILE A 25 30.72 22.92 0.65
C ILE A 25 29.96 22.91 1.98
N GLN A 26 30.00 21.80 2.71
CA GLN A 26 29.36 21.68 4.02
C GLN A 26 29.88 22.75 4.99
N LEU A 27 31.20 22.92 5.08
CA LEU A 27 31.83 23.93 5.94
C LEU A 27 31.40 25.37 5.58
N LEU A 28 31.19 25.68 4.29
CA LEU A 28 30.75 26.99 3.85
C LEU A 28 29.26 27.26 4.09
N LEU A 29 28.43 26.21 4.13
CA LEU A 29 26.99 26.30 4.31
C LEU A 29 26.55 26.09 5.77
N ALA A 30 27.38 25.46 6.62
CA ALA A 30 27.08 25.25 8.04
C ALA A 30 26.75 26.56 8.79
N PRO A 31 27.45 27.71 8.58
CA PRO A 31 27.05 28.98 9.20
C PRO A 31 25.68 29.52 8.74
N ARG A 32 25.11 28.95 7.68
CA ARG A 32 23.78 29.27 7.16
C ARG A 32 22.72 28.24 7.54
N GLY A 33 23.06 27.30 8.43
CA GLY A 33 22.13 26.30 8.95
C GLY A 33 22.19 24.93 8.27
N LEU A 34 23.15 24.68 7.35
CA LEU A 34 23.24 23.35 6.75
C LEU A 34 23.74 22.36 7.80
N ASP A 35 22.90 21.41 8.16
CA ASP A 35 23.22 20.29 9.04
C ASP A 35 22.75 18.95 8.46
N ALA A 36 22.85 17.89 9.25
CA ALA A 36 22.42 16.56 8.83
C ALA A 36 20.90 16.47 8.60
N ALA A 37 20.09 17.21 9.37
CA ALA A 37 18.64 17.18 9.24
C ALA A 37 18.20 17.85 7.93
N GLU A 38 18.78 18.99 7.58
CA GLU A 38 18.54 19.68 6.31
C GLU A 38 18.94 18.81 5.10
N TYR A 39 20.06 18.10 5.20
CA TYR A 39 20.49 17.18 4.14
C TYR A 39 19.53 15.99 3.98
N GLU A 40 19.08 15.39 5.09
CA GLU A 40 18.08 14.30 5.08
C GLU A 40 16.70 14.78 4.58
N GLU A 41 16.30 16.02 4.90
CA GLU A 41 15.08 16.63 4.37
C GLU A 41 15.15 16.75 2.84
N GLY A 42 16.29 17.21 2.31
CA GLY A 42 16.54 17.26 0.86
C GLY A 42 16.38 15.88 0.19
N TRP A 43 16.94 14.82 0.79
CA TRP A 43 16.75 13.45 0.30
C TRP A 43 15.29 13.00 0.39
N THR A 44 14.62 13.27 1.50
CA THR A 44 13.21 12.92 1.70
C THR A 44 12.33 13.56 0.61
N HIS A 45 12.56 14.83 0.29
CA HIS A 45 11.86 15.51 -0.79
C HIS A 45 12.14 14.90 -2.17
N PHE A 46 13.40 14.58 -2.45
CA PHE A 46 13.78 13.97 -3.72
C PHE A 46 13.16 12.58 -3.90
N GLU A 47 13.22 11.72 -2.88
CA GLU A 47 12.64 10.37 -2.92
C GLU A 47 11.11 10.39 -3.06
N THR A 48 10.46 11.32 -2.36
CA THR A 48 9.00 11.51 -2.44
C THR A 48 8.60 11.94 -3.85
N ALA A 49 9.32 12.91 -4.45
CA ALA A 49 9.06 13.36 -5.81
C ALA A 49 9.33 12.27 -6.87
N MET A 50 10.27 11.36 -6.62
CA MET A 50 10.57 10.22 -7.50
C MET A 50 9.61 9.03 -7.32
N GLY A 51 8.67 9.09 -6.37
CA GLY A 51 7.67 8.05 -6.18
C GLY A 51 8.21 6.77 -5.54
N ARG A 52 9.23 6.85 -4.66
CA ARG A 52 9.80 5.68 -3.96
C ARG A 52 8.86 5.04 -2.90
N SER A 53 7.54 5.25 -3.01
CA SER A 53 6.52 4.70 -2.13
C SER A 53 5.74 3.58 -2.82
N LEU A 54 6.02 2.32 -2.49
CA LEU A 54 5.32 1.14 -3.06
C LEU A 54 3.93 0.88 -2.43
N LYS A 55 3.36 1.86 -1.72
CA LYS A 55 2.10 1.71 -0.97
C LYS A 55 0.93 1.25 -1.85
N THR A 56 0.89 1.68 -3.11
CA THR A 56 -0.16 1.29 -4.08
C THR A 56 -0.14 -0.21 -4.40
N ILE A 57 1.04 -0.83 -4.48
CA ILE A 57 1.16 -2.29 -4.76
C ILE A 57 0.66 -3.09 -3.56
N GLN A 58 0.93 -2.62 -2.34
CA GLN A 58 0.45 -3.26 -1.12
C GLN A 58 -1.09 -3.24 -1.04
N GLY A 59 -1.71 -2.08 -1.30
CA GLY A 59 -3.18 -1.96 -1.33
C GLY A 59 -3.84 -2.83 -2.40
N ALA A 60 -3.26 -2.90 -3.60
CA ALA A 60 -3.74 -3.78 -4.67
C ALA A 60 -3.65 -5.27 -4.30
N SER A 61 -2.57 -5.68 -3.62
CA SER A 61 -2.40 -7.06 -3.14
C SER A 61 -3.46 -7.43 -2.09
N SER A 62 -3.68 -6.57 -1.09
CA SER A 62 -4.73 -6.77 -0.07
C SER A 62 -6.12 -6.88 -0.68
N LYS A 63 -6.45 -6.01 -1.65
CA LYS A 63 -7.73 -6.05 -2.36
C LYS A 63 -7.91 -7.35 -3.17
N ASN A 64 -6.85 -7.82 -3.83
CA ASN A 64 -6.89 -9.10 -4.54
C ASN A 64 -7.11 -10.28 -3.58
N GLN A 65 -6.43 -10.29 -2.43
CA GLN A 65 -6.62 -11.32 -1.40
C GLN A 65 -8.06 -11.34 -0.87
N PHE A 66 -8.65 -10.16 -0.63
CA PHE A 66 -10.03 -10.04 -0.20
C PHE A 66 -11.01 -10.58 -1.26
N ASN A 67 -10.79 -10.25 -2.53
CA ASN A 67 -11.63 -10.76 -3.64
C ASN A 67 -11.54 -12.29 -3.81
N VAL A 68 -10.33 -12.86 -3.66
CA VAL A 68 -10.14 -14.33 -3.70
C VAL A 68 -10.93 -14.97 -2.56
N LEU A 69 -10.82 -14.42 -1.35
CA LEU A 69 -11.54 -14.90 -0.17
C LEU A 69 -13.05 -14.83 -0.36
N LEU A 70 -13.59 -13.71 -0.86
CA LEU A 70 -15.01 -13.59 -1.18
C LEU A 70 -15.46 -14.65 -2.19
N GLY A 71 -14.64 -14.92 -3.21
CA GLY A 71 -14.90 -15.98 -4.19
C GLY A 71 -14.90 -17.40 -3.58
N ASP A 72 -14.07 -17.65 -2.56
CA ASP A 72 -14.08 -18.93 -1.83
C ASP A 72 -15.34 -19.09 -0.99
N LEU A 73 -15.76 -18.04 -0.29
CA LEU A 73 -16.98 -18.05 0.51
C LEU A 73 -18.23 -18.20 -0.37
N ASP A 74 -18.29 -17.49 -1.50
CA ASP A 74 -19.39 -17.57 -2.47
C ASP A 74 -19.51 -18.97 -3.08
N ARG A 75 -18.39 -19.60 -3.47
CA ARG A 75 -18.39 -21.01 -3.94
C ARG A 75 -18.89 -21.98 -2.88
N TRP A 76 -18.46 -21.78 -1.63
CA TRP A 76 -18.90 -22.63 -0.53
C TRP A 76 -20.39 -22.45 -0.27
N GLU A 77 -20.89 -21.22 -0.19
CA GLU A 77 -22.32 -20.92 -0.03
C GLU A 77 -23.15 -21.58 -1.14
N ASN A 78 -22.75 -21.35 -2.39
CA ASN A 78 -23.47 -21.84 -3.55
C ASN A 78 -23.60 -23.36 -3.58
N SER A 79 -22.61 -24.09 -3.08
CA SER A 79 -22.65 -25.56 -2.99
C SER A 79 -23.33 -26.07 -1.72
N GLN A 80 -22.98 -25.55 -0.55
CA GLN A 80 -23.41 -26.12 0.73
C GLN A 80 -24.83 -25.71 1.11
N PHE A 81 -25.30 -24.52 0.75
CA PHE A 81 -26.67 -24.10 1.10
C PHE A 81 -27.71 -24.94 0.37
N ASP A 82 -27.52 -25.24 -0.92
CA ASP A 82 -28.46 -26.08 -1.68
C ASP A 82 -28.51 -27.50 -1.11
N VAL A 83 -27.35 -28.05 -0.72
CA VAL A 83 -27.26 -29.37 -0.10
C VAL A 83 -27.96 -29.37 1.27
N ALA A 84 -27.71 -28.36 2.11
CA ALA A 84 -28.33 -28.25 3.42
C ALA A 84 -29.85 -28.05 3.33
N ASP A 85 -30.32 -27.17 2.44
CA ASP A 85 -31.74 -26.94 2.18
C ASP A 85 -32.43 -28.26 1.78
N ALA A 86 -31.93 -28.92 0.73
CA ALA A 86 -32.50 -30.15 0.22
C ALA A 86 -32.51 -31.29 1.27
N CYS A 87 -31.48 -31.38 2.11
CA CYS A 87 -31.37 -32.45 3.10
C CYS A 87 -32.29 -32.26 4.30
N LEU A 88 -32.42 -31.02 4.79
CA LEU A 88 -33.15 -30.74 6.03
C LEU A 88 -34.64 -30.51 5.80
N LYS A 89 -35.04 -29.90 4.67
CA LYS A 89 -36.42 -29.46 4.41
C LYS A 89 -37.47 -30.55 4.58
N HIS A 90 -37.16 -31.80 4.23
CA HIS A 90 -38.08 -32.93 4.38
C HIS A 90 -37.84 -33.79 5.63
N ARG A 91 -36.59 -33.89 6.10
CA ARG A 91 -36.21 -34.83 7.18
C ARG A 91 -36.20 -34.19 8.55
N PHE A 92 -35.86 -32.90 8.62
CA PHE A 92 -35.72 -32.12 9.85
C PHE A 92 -36.26 -30.69 9.63
N PRO A 93 -37.56 -30.52 9.35
CA PRO A 93 -38.13 -29.23 8.95
C PRO A 93 -37.98 -28.13 10.02
N ALA A 94 -38.01 -28.48 11.30
CA ALA A 94 -37.76 -27.51 12.38
C ALA A 94 -36.31 -27.01 12.39
N VAL A 95 -35.34 -27.92 12.18
CA VAL A 95 -33.91 -27.57 12.07
C VAL A 95 -33.65 -26.76 10.81
N HIS A 96 -34.31 -27.10 9.70
CA HIS A 96 -34.25 -26.32 8.46
C HIS A 96 -34.72 -24.88 8.69
N ALA A 97 -35.89 -24.71 9.30
CA ALA A 97 -36.47 -23.39 9.55
C ALA A 97 -35.55 -22.52 10.42
N GLU A 98 -34.92 -23.10 11.44
CA GLU A 98 -33.97 -22.38 12.29
C GLU A 98 -32.68 -22.02 11.54
N LEU A 99 -32.08 -22.98 10.83
CA LEU A 99 -30.81 -22.77 10.14
C LEU A 99 -30.95 -21.73 9.02
N PHE A 100 -32.06 -21.77 8.28
CA PHE A 100 -32.33 -20.92 7.12
C PHE A 100 -33.25 -19.73 7.38
N GLU A 101 -33.58 -19.41 8.64
CA GLU A 101 -34.44 -18.27 8.96
C GLU A 101 -33.89 -16.96 8.38
N ASN A 102 -34.62 -16.34 7.45
CA ASN A 102 -34.20 -15.12 6.72
C ASN A 102 -32.81 -15.24 6.06
N LEU A 103 -32.40 -16.45 5.72
CA LEU A 103 -31.10 -16.73 5.13
C LEU A 103 -31.28 -17.17 3.68
N THR A 104 -30.79 -16.33 2.77
CA THR A 104 -30.70 -16.63 1.35
C THR A 104 -29.26 -16.47 0.89
N LYS A 105 -28.94 -17.06 -0.27
CA LYS A 105 -27.66 -16.83 -0.94
C LYS A 105 -27.48 -15.35 -1.21
N MET A 106 -26.27 -14.85 -1.03
CA MET A 106 -25.91 -13.45 -1.27
C MET A 106 -24.76 -13.38 -2.27
N SER A 107 -24.31 -12.19 -2.62
CA SER A 107 -23.23 -12.01 -3.58
C SER A 107 -22.37 -10.84 -3.16
N GLY A 108 -21.11 -10.81 -3.58
CA GLY A 108 -20.20 -9.74 -3.17
C GLY A 108 -19.90 -9.76 -1.67
N PRO A 109 -19.63 -8.59 -1.05
CA PRO A 109 -19.34 -8.50 0.38
C PRO A 109 -20.42 -9.09 1.29
N GLU A 110 -21.67 -9.10 0.86
CA GLU A 110 -22.82 -9.59 1.61
C GLU A 110 -22.73 -11.11 1.89
N VAL A 111 -21.97 -11.87 1.09
CA VAL A 111 -21.72 -13.31 1.34
C VAL A 111 -21.07 -13.58 2.70
N LEU A 112 -20.33 -12.61 3.26
CA LEU A 112 -19.77 -12.70 4.60
C LEU A 112 -20.88 -12.84 5.67
N VAL A 113 -22.01 -12.16 5.45
CA VAL A 113 -23.13 -12.13 6.39
C VAL A 113 -23.91 -13.43 6.32
N SER A 114 -24.21 -13.94 5.12
CA SER A 114 -24.95 -15.19 4.96
C SER A 114 -24.16 -16.39 5.45
N VAL A 115 -22.90 -16.55 5.01
CA VAL A 115 -22.04 -17.65 5.46
C VAL A 115 -21.77 -17.54 6.97
N GLY A 116 -21.52 -16.34 7.49
CA GLY A 116 -21.32 -16.13 8.93
C GLY A 116 -22.55 -16.50 9.76
N THR A 117 -23.75 -16.17 9.28
CA THR A 117 -25.01 -16.53 9.92
C THR A 117 -25.22 -18.05 9.93
N PHE A 118 -24.99 -18.71 8.78
CA PHE A 118 -25.10 -20.17 8.68
C PHE A 118 -24.14 -20.88 9.63
N VAL A 119 -22.86 -20.51 9.63
CA VAL A 119 -21.83 -21.12 10.50
C VAL A 119 -22.21 -20.96 11.97
N THR A 120 -22.65 -19.78 12.37
CA THR A 120 -23.08 -19.50 13.76
C THR A 120 -24.23 -20.39 14.18
N ARG A 121 -25.25 -20.53 13.33
CA ARG A 121 -26.43 -21.38 13.59
C ARG A 121 -26.09 -22.87 13.55
N TYR A 122 -25.21 -23.29 12.64
CA TYR A 122 -24.69 -24.65 12.58
C TYR A 122 -23.95 -25.01 13.87
N ASP A 123 -23.09 -24.12 14.39
CA ASP A 123 -22.36 -24.34 15.64
C ASP A 123 -23.32 -24.46 16.84
N ALA A 124 -24.34 -23.60 16.90
CA ALA A 124 -25.38 -23.69 17.93
C ALA A 124 -26.16 -25.01 17.85
N LEU A 125 -26.48 -25.47 16.64
CA LEU A 125 -27.13 -26.77 16.41
C LEU A 125 -26.22 -27.95 16.83
N ALA A 126 -24.94 -27.90 16.47
CA ALA A 126 -23.96 -28.94 16.79
C ALA A 126 -23.63 -29.05 18.28
N ALA A 127 -23.81 -27.96 19.05
CA ALA A 127 -23.62 -27.96 20.49
C ALA A 127 -24.79 -28.59 21.27
N ARG A 128 -25.94 -28.83 20.63
CA ARG A 128 -27.13 -29.42 21.29
C ARG A 128 -26.95 -30.91 21.55
N THR A 129 -27.54 -31.38 22.66
CA THR A 129 -27.43 -32.76 23.10
C THR A 129 -28.64 -33.63 22.74
N ASP A 130 -29.69 -33.05 22.15
CA ASP A 130 -30.88 -33.79 21.73
C ASP A 130 -30.62 -34.64 20.46
N GLU A 131 -31.33 -35.76 20.37
CA GLU A 131 -31.11 -36.75 19.29
C GLU A 131 -31.52 -36.23 17.90
N THR A 132 -32.44 -35.26 17.83
CA THR A 132 -32.87 -34.67 16.56
C THR A 132 -31.76 -33.82 15.97
N SER A 133 -31.18 -32.93 16.78
CA SER A 133 -30.05 -32.08 16.38
C SER A 133 -28.83 -32.90 15.98
N LYS A 134 -28.47 -33.93 16.78
CA LYS A 134 -27.37 -34.86 16.45
C LYS A 134 -27.60 -35.56 15.12
N SER A 135 -28.82 -36.05 14.87
CA SER A 135 -29.17 -36.74 13.62
C SER A 135 -29.14 -35.80 12.41
N ALA A 136 -29.59 -34.56 12.58
CA ALA A 136 -29.52 -33.54 11.53
C ALA A 136 -28.06 -33.19 11.18
N VAL A 137 -27.21 -32.96 12.18
CA VAL A 137 -25.78 -32.69 11.99
C VAL A 137 -25.07 -33.87 11.35
N ALA A 138 -25.36 -35.11 11.78
CA ALA A 138 -24.82 -36.31 11.16
C ALA A 138 -25.23 -36.45 9.68
N LEU A 139 -26.47 -36.06 9.34
CA LEU A 139 -26.93 -36.04 7.95
C LEU A 139 -26.18 -34.98 7.13
N LEU A 140 -26.01 -33.77 7.65
CA LEU A 140 -25.27 -32.69 6.99
C LEU A 140 -23.80 -33.10 6.76
N ALA A 141 -23.15 -33.70 7.76
CA ALA A 141 -21.80 -34.23 7.66
C ALA A 141 -21.68 -35.30 6.56
N LYS A 142 -22.63 -36.24 6.50
CA LYS A 142 -22.69 -37.27 5.45
C LYS A 142 -22.84 -36.68 4.04
N ARG A 143 -23.29 -35.42 3.93
CA ARG A 143 -23.56 -34.72 2.67
C ARG A 143 -22.49 -33.70 2.29
N GLY A 144 -21.41 -33.63 3.07
CA GLY A 144 -20.24 -32.79 2.77
C GLY A 144 -20.10 -31.55 3.66
N ILE A 145 -21.09 -31.27 4.51
CA ILE A 145 -21.05 -30.17 5.48
C ILE A 145 -20.45 -30.72 6.77
N THR A 146 -19.17 -31.05 6.71
CA THR A 146 -18.41 -31.59 7.83
C THR A 146 -17.96 -30.48 8.78
N THR A 147 -17.59 -30.85 10.01
CA THR A 147 -16.96 -29.93 10.96
C THR A 147 -15.73 -29.24 10.37
N ASP A 148 -14.93 -29.95 9.56
CA ASP A 148 -13.75 -29.38 8.90
C ASP A 148 -14.12 -28.38 7.81
N SER A 149 -15.16 -28.67 7.01
CA SER A 149 -15.68 -27.76 5.98
C SER A 149 -16.14 -26.45 6.63
N VAL A 150 -16.91 -26.55 7.72
CA VAL A 150 -17.41 -25.39 8.49
C VAL A 150 -16.25 -24.65 9.18
N ALA A 151 -15.27 -25.35 9.72
CA ALA A 151 -14.08 -24.74 10.32
C ALA A 151 -13.24 -23.99 9.27
N GLY A 152 -13.13 -24.51 8.05
CA GLY A 152 -12.45 -23.87 6.93
C GLY A 152 -13.06 -22.52 6.58
N VAL A 153 -14.38 -22.44 6.38
CA VAL A 153 -15.03 -21.15 6.11
C VAL A 153 -15.04 -20.22 7.33
N ARG A 154 -15.07 -20.75 8.56
CA ARG A 154 -14.89 -19.93 9.77
C ARG A 154 -13.53 -19.23 9.75
N ALA A 155 -12.46 -19.93 9.38
CA ALA A 155 -11.13 -19.34 9.27
C ALA A 155 -11.09 -18.23 8.19
N LEU A 156 -11.77 -18.43 7.06
CA LEU A 156 -11.92 -17.39 6.03
C LEU A 156 -12.67 -16.16 6.56
N LEU A 157 -13.77 -16.34 7.32
CA LEU A 157 -14.50 -15.23 7.93
C LEU A 157 -13.65 -14.44 8.94
N VAL A 158 -12.82 -15.11 9.74
CA VAL A 158 -11.87 -14.46 10.66
C VAL A 158 -10.78 -13.70 9.89
N SER A 159 -10.27 -14.30 8.82
CA SER A 159 -9.28 -13.66 7.94
C SER A 159 -9.85 -12.37 7.32
N ALA A 160 -11.08 -12.42 6.78
CA ALA A 160 -11.75 -11.26 6.21
C ALA A 160 -11.89 -10.10 7.19
N ARG A 161 -12.21 -10.37 8.47
CA ARG A 161 -12.32 -9.35 9.52
C ARG A 161 -10.97 -8.74 9.92
N SER A 162 -9.88 -9.46 9.68
CA SER A 162 -8.53 -9.04 10.06
C SER A 162 -7.78 -8.36 8.92
N MET A 163 -8.36 -8.35 7.70
CA MET A 163 -7.76 -7.67 6.57
C MET A 163 -7.86 -6.16 6.77
N PRO A 164 -6.75 -5.41 6.56
CA PRO A 164 -6.81 -3.96 6.57
C PRO A 164 -7.75 -3.49 5.47
N ASP A 165 -8.67 -2.57 5.82
CA ASP A 165 -9.48 -1.88 4.84
C ASP A 165 -8.54 -1.19 3.85
N ALA A 166 -8.57 -1.62 2.59
CA ALA A 166 -7.70 -1.06 1.55
C ALA A 166 -8.10 0.39 1.21
N GLY A 167 -9.22 0.88 1.75
CA GLY A 167 -9.77 2.19 1.44
C GLY A 167 -10.16 2.31 -0.04
N PRO A 168 -10.85 3.40 -0.41
CA PRO A 168 -10.98 3.74 -1.82
C PRO A 168 -9.58 4.03 -2.38
N ALA A 169 -9.28 3.48 -3.55
CA ALA A 169 -8.08 3.85 -4.28
C ALA A 169 -8.17 5.34 -4.65
N ALA A 170 -7.07 6.08 -4.45
CA ALA A 170 -6.97 7.45 -4.95
C ALA A 170 -7.21 7.45 -6.47
N THR A 171 -7.94 8.44 -6.95
CA THR A 171 -8.14 8.66 -8.39
C THR A 171 -6.83 9.08 -9.06
N ASP A 172 -6.71 8.85 -10.36
CA ASP A 172 -5.54 9.30 -11.14
C ASP A 172 -5.30 10.81 -10.99
N ALA A 173 -6.37 11.61 -10.88
CA ALA A 173 -6.29 13.05 -10.69
C ALA A 173 -5.69 13.43 -9.32
N GLU A 174 -6.12 12.75 -8.25
CA GLU A 174 -5.57 12.96 -6.90
C GLU A 174 -4.09 12.53 -6.84
N GLN A 175 -3.76 11.40 -7.47
CA GLN A 175 -2.38 10.92 -7.53
C GLN A 175 -1.47 11.88 -8.31
N LEU A 176 -1.93 12.42 -9.43
CA LEU A 176 -1.20 13.43 -10.21
C LEU A 176 -1.00 14.72 -9.41
N ALA A 177 -2.02 15.18 -8.69
CA ALA A 177 -1.91 16.36 -7.83
C ALA A 177 -0.87 16.16 -6.71
N LEU A 178 -0.84 14.99 -6.09
CA LEU A 178 0.17 14.63 -5.08
C LEU A 178 1.59 14.60 -5.67
N MET A 179 1.75 14.08 -6.89
CA MET A 179 3.03 14.07 -7.59
C MET A 179 3.51 15.49 -7.90
N ASP A 180 2.62 16.36 -8.38
CA ASP A 180 2.93 17.76 -8.66
C ASP A 180 3.31 18.52 -7.39
N GLU A 181 2.59 18.30 -6.29
CA GLU A 181 2.90 18.89 -4.99
C GLU A 181 4.27 18.42 -4.46
N ALA A 182 4.59 17.13 -4.59
CA ALA A 182 5.90 16.60 -4.20
C ALA A 182 7.05 17.24 -4.99
N VAL A 183 6.89 17.40 -6.31
CA VAL A 183 7.86 18.11 -7.15
C VAL A 183 7.98 19.58 -6.77
N ALA A 184 6.87 20.23 -6.40
CA ALA A 184 6.86 21.62 -5.96
C ALA A 184 7.64 21.82 -4.65
N ARG A 185 7.44 20.94 -3.65
CA ARG A 185 8.18 20.96 -2.38
C ARG A 185 9.68 20.73 -2.57
N MET A 186 10.04 19.71 -3.35
CA MET A 186 11.45 19.44 -3.73
C MET A 186 12.09 20.66 -4.39
N TRP A 187 11.36 21.33 -5.29
CA TRP A 187 11.87 22.49 -6.00
C TRP A 187 12.03 23.72 -5.09
N ALA A 188 11.11 23.94 -4.16
CA ALA A 188 11.21 25.01 -3.18
C ALA A 188 12.47 24.87 -2.31
N TRP A 189 12.71 23.66 -1.79
CA TRP A 189 13.92 23.34 -1.04
C TRP A 189 15.20 23.59 -1.87
N TYR A 190 15.23 23.13 -3.12
CA TYR A 190 16.36 23.40 -4.02
C TYR A 190 16.59 24.90 -4.22
N GLN A 191 15.53 25.68 -4.43
CA GLN A 191 15.65 27.12 -4.69
C GLN A 191 16.23 27.87 -3.50
N GLU A 192 15.79 27.52 -2.30
CA GLU A 192 16.32 28.05 -1.05
C GLU A 192 17.81 27.79 -0.93
N TRP A 193 18.20 26.51 -0.98
CA TRP A 193 19.61 26.13 -0.82
C TRP A 193 20.50 26.59 -1.98
N ALA A 194 19.99 26.65 -3.20
CA ALA A 194 20.70 27.22 -4.33
C ALA A 194 20.98 28.71 -4.14
N GLN A 195 20.01 29.46 -3.61
CA GLN A 195 20.21 30.88 -3.35
C GLN A 195 21.16 31.11 -2.18
N THR A 196 21.02 30.36 -1.09
CA THR A 196 21.95 30.40 0.05
C THR A 196 23.38 30.08 -0.38
N ALA A 197 23.57 29.04 -1.20
CA ALA A 197 24.88 28.65 -1.71
C ALA A 197 25.50 29.69 -2.66
N ARG A 198 24.71 30.40 -3.47
CA ARG A 198 25.24 31.50 -4.29
C ARG A 198 25.83 32.62 -3.45
N VAL A 199 25.25 32.90 -2.28
CA VAL A 199 25.71 33.95 -1.37
C VAL A 199 26.91 33.47 -0.53
N ALA A 200 26.86 32.24 -0.03
CA ALA A 200 27.86 31.71 0.89
C ALA A 200 29.14 31.20 0.19
N ILE A 201 29.05 30.73 -1.05
CA ILE A 201 30.15 30.07 -1.75
C ILE A 201 30.73 31.00 -2.83
N PRO A 202 31.89 31.63 -2.60
CA PRO A 202 32.53 32.51 -3.58
C PRO A 202 33.14 31.74 -4.76
N SER A 203 33.56 30.48 -4.54
CA SER A 203 34.20 29.66 -5.56
C SER A 203 33.23 29.19 -6.65
N LYS A 204 33.47 29.61 -7.90
CA LYS A 204 32.70 29.14 -9.06
C LYS A 204 32.81 27.62 -9.24
N ARG A 205 33.98 27.03 -8.96
CA ARG A 205 34.20 25.57 -9.06
C ARG A 205 33.25 24.81 -8.13
N LEU A 206 33.15 25.22 -6.86
CA LEU A 206 32.23 24.59 -5.91
C LEU A 206 30.75 24.80 -6.32
N ARG A 207 30.40 25.96 -6.87
CA ARG A 207 29.05 26.21 -7.40
C ARG A 207 28.71 25.37 -8.64
N ILE A 208 29.70 24.96 -9.44
CA ILE A 208 29.49 24.01 -10.55
C ILE A 208 29.14 22.62 -10.00
N HIS A 209 29.83 22.17 -8.94
CA HIS A 209 29.50 20.88 -8.29
C HIS A 209 28.09 20.85 -7.68
N LEU A 210 27.52 21.99 -7.31
CA LEU A 210 26.12 22.11 -6.86
C LEU A 210 25.11 22.29 -8.00
N GLY A 211 25.56 22.38 -9.25
CA GLY A 211 24.67 22.59 -10.40
C GLY A 211 24.00 23.97 -10.42
N ILE A 212 24.54 24.95 -9.68
CA ILE A 212 24.02 26.33 -9.60
C ILE A 212 24.86 27.33 -10.43
N SER A 213 25.91 26.85 -11.09
CA SER A 213 26.74 27.59 -12.06
C SER A 213 27.18 26.65 -13.19
N SER A 214 27.45 27.21 -14.37
CA SER A 214 27.92 26.44 -15.53
C SER A 214 29.43 26.59 -15.74
N PRO A 215 30.13 25.53 -16.21
CA PRO A 215 31.50 25.63 -16.68
C PRO A 215 31.58 26.59 -17.88
N ASN A 216 32.75 27.21 -18.08
CA ASN A 216 32.96 28.05 -19.25
C ASN A 216 33.31 27.14 -20.44
N PRO A 217 32.53 27.13 -21.55
CA PRO A 217 32.77 26.22 -22.67
C PRO A 217 34.14 26.39 -23.34
N ASN A 218 34.84 27.51 -23.12
CA ASN A 218 36.11 27.85 -23.79
C ASN A 218 37.39 27.61 -22.96
N LYS A 219 37.35 26.89 -21.83
CA LYS A 219 38.58 26.55 -21.08
C LYS A 219 38.66 25.03 -20.87
N PRO A 220 39.47 24.29 -21.64
CA PRO A 220 39.73 22.88 -21.36
C PRO A 220 40.41 22.77 -19.99
N GLU A 221 39.97 21.79 -19.21
CA GLU A 221 40.58 21.40 -17.95
C GLU A 221 41.96 20.81 -18.26
N GLU A 222 43.03 21.55 -17.95
CA GLU A 222 44.38 20.99 -18.00
C GLU A 222 44.48 19.86 -16.95
N PRO A 223 44.84 18.63 -17.35
CA PRO A 223 45.07 17.58 -16.39
C PRO A 223 46.29 17.95 -15.53
N GLU A 224 46.11 18.00 -14.21
CA GLU A 224 47.21 18.04 -13.25
C GLU A 224 48.06 16.78 -13.45
N VAL A 225 49.22 16.94 -14.09
CA VAL A 225 50.30 15.97 -13.99
C VAL A 225 50.87 16.08 -12.58
N PRO A 226 50.90 15.00 -11.79
CA PRO A 226 51.50 15.04 -10.46
C PRO A 226 53.01 15.26 -10.62
N SER A 227 53.51 16.39 -10.12
CA SER A 227 54.94 16.58 -9.88
C SER A 227 55.39 15.57 -8.83
N VAL A 228 56.20 14.62 -9.27
CA VAL A 228 57.00 13.76 -8.40
C VAL A 228 58.29 14.52 -8.09
N GLU A 229 58.48 14.90 -6.83
CA GLU A 229 59.79 15.05 -6.19
C GLU A 229 59.77 14.29 -4.86
#